data_AF-A0A927AB99-F1
#
_entry.id   AF-A0A927AB99-F1
#
_cell.length_a   1.000
_cell.length_b   1.000
_cell.length_c   1.000
_cell.angle_alpha   90.00
_cell.angle_beta   90.00
_cell.angle_gamma   90.00
#
_symmetry.space_group_name_H-M   'P 1'
#
loop_
_entity.id
_entity.type
_entity.pdbx_description
1 polymer ?
#
loop_
_entity_poly.entity_id
_entity_poly.type
_entity_poly.pdbx_seq_one_letter_code
_entity_poly.pdbx_strand_id
1 'polypeptide(L)'
;MSLVGESLTYFLTFYSVLLLIRVLLTWFPNVNWFSPPFSWLSQITDPYLNIFRSIIPPLGGIDFSPMLAIFAIQLLARTLGEIPV
;
A
#
# COMPACT_ATOMS: atom_id res chain seq x y z
N MET A 1 -12.79 -3.46 -24.01
CA MET A 1 -11.79 -3.08 -22.99
C MET A 1 -10.47 -3.72 -23.40
N SER A 2 -9.40 -2.97 -23.59
CA SER A 2 -8.16 -3.51 -24.16
C SER A 2 -7.48 -4.45 -23.15
N LEU A 3 -7.05 -5.64 -23.60
CA LEU A 3 -6.30 -6.60 -22.77
C LEU A 3 -5.09 -5.96 -22.06
N VAL A 4 -4.50 -4.94 -22.70
CA VAL A 4 -3.41 -4.13 -22.14
C VAL A 4 -3.87 -3.25 -20.97
N GLY A 5 -5.07 -2.66 -21.06
CA GLY A 5 -5.64 -1.84 -19.98
C GLY A 5 -6.00 -2.67 -18.74
N GLU A 6 -6.57 -3.85 -18.94
CA GLU A 6 -6.94 -4.75 -17.84
C GLU A 6 -5.71 -5.30 -17.11
N SER A 7 -4.69 -5.76 -17.86
CA SER A 7 -3.46 -6.28 -17.26
C SER A 7 -2.69 -5.22 -16.45
N LEU A 8 -2.64 -3.98 -16.93
CA LEU A 8 -2.06 -2.86 -16.19
C LEU A 8 -2.82 -2.58 -14.89
N THR A 9 -4.16 -2.63 -14.94
CA THR A 9 -5.01 -2.39 -13.77
C THR A 9 -4.79 -3.45 -12.69
N TYR A 10 -4.70 -4.72 -13.07
CA TYR A 10 -4.39 -5.80 -12.13
C TYR A 10 -2.99 -5.67 -11.53
N PHE A 11 -1.99 -5.30 -12.34
CA PHE A 11 -0.63 -5.07 -11.86
C PHE A 11 -0.57 -3.95 -10.81
N LEU A 12 -1.20 -2.81 -11.07
CA LEU A 12 -1.25 -1.68 -10.15
C LEU A 12 -1.99 -2.03 -8.86
N THR A 13 -3.08 -2.79 -8.95
CA THR A 13 -3.83 -3.26 -7.78
C THR A 13 -2.96 -4.18 -6.93
N PHE A 14 -2.28 -5.14 -7.54
CA PHE A 14 -1.37 -6.04 -6.84
C PHE A 14 -0.21 -5.30 -6.17
N TYR A 15 0.41 -4.35 -6.88
CA TYR A 15 1.47 -3.51 -6.32
C TYR A 15 1.00 -2.67 -5.13
N SER A 16 -0.23 -2.16 -5.20
CA SER A 16 -0.86 -1.40 -4.11
C SER A 16 -1.07 -2.26 -2.86
N VAL A 17 -1.45 -3.54 -3.03
CA VAL A 17 -1.54 -4.49 -1.93
C VAL A 17 -0.17 -4.78 -1.31
N LEU A 18 0.90 -4.89 -2.11
CA LEU A 18 2.26 -5.06 -1.57
C LEU A 18 2.71 -3.85 -0.74
N LEU A 19 2.39 -2.63 -1.18
CA LEU A 19 2.65 -1.42 -0.40
C LEU A 19 1.84 -1.40 0.90
N LEU A 20 0.57 -1.80 0.85
CA LEU A 20 -0.26 -1.94 2.05
C LEU A 20 0.39 -2.92 3.05
N ILE A 21 0.84 -4.08 2.58
CA ILE A 21 1.52 -5.08 3.42
C ILE A 21 2.84 -4.51 3.98
N ARG A 22 3.66 -3.84 3.16
CA ARG A 22 4.92 -3.20 3.58
C ARG A 22 4.68 -2.22 4.73
N VAL A 23 3.64 -1.40 4.61
CA VAL A 23 3.23 -0.42 5.61
C VAL A 23 2.65 -1.08 6.87
N LEU A 24 1.81 -2.11 6.73
CA LEU A 24 1.29 -2.83 7.90
C LEU A 24 2.40 -3.52 8.68
N LEU A 25 3.42 -4.02 7.98
CA LEU A 25 4.59 -4.64 8.59
C LEU A 25 5.52 -3.65 9.29
N THR A 26 5.55 -2.36 8.92
CA THR A 26 6.33 -1.34 9.66
C THR A 26 5.75 -1.07 11.04
N TRP A 27 4.47 -1.40 11.28
CA TRP A 27 3.85 -1.30 12.60
C TRP A 27 4.35 -2.36 13.60
N PHE A 28 4.99 -3.42 13.10
CA PHE A 28 5.55 -4.48 13.92
C PHE A 28 7.06 -4.25 14.10
N PRO A 29 7.51 -3.78 15.28
CA PRO A 29 8.93 -3.45 15.51
C PRO A 29 9.86 -4.68 15.47
N ASN A 30 9.31 -5.89 15.52
CA ASN A 30 10.06 -7.15 15.49
C ASN A 30 10.27 -7.72 14.07
N VAL A 31 9.82 -7.03 13.00
CA VAL A 31 10.00 -7.50 11.63
C VAL A 31 11.44 -7.25 11.17
N ASN A 32 12.15 -8.32 10.83
CA ASN A 32 13.50 -8.23 10.28
C ASN A 32 13.47 -8.04 8.75
N TRP A 33 13.60 -6.78 8.32
CA TRP A 33 13.64 -6.37 6.91
C TRP A 33 14.82 -6.90 6.10
N PHE A 34 15.84 -7.46 6.74
CA PHE A 34 17.00 -8.07 6.07
C PHE A 34 16.80 -9.57 5.83
N SER A 35 15.79 -10.19 6.45
CA SER A 35 15.48 -11.61 6.29
C SER A 35 14.42 -11.84 5.20
N PRO A 36 14.54 -12.90 4.37
CA PRO A 36 13.46 -13.34 3.50
C PRO A 36 12.24 -13.79 4.33
N PRO A 37 11.00 -13.51 3.91
CA PRO A 37 10.60 -12.90 2.63
C PRO A 37 10.56 -11.35 2.65
N PHE A 38 10.76 -10.72 3.81
CA PHE A 38 10.62 -9.27 3.97
C PHE A 38 11.66 -8.46 3.21
N SER A 39 12.86 -9.01 3.04
CA SER A 39 13.92 -8.41 2.23
C SER A 39 13.55 -8.29 0.75
N TRP A 40 12.71 -9.17 0.22
CA TRP A 40 12.23 -9.07 -1.16
C TRP A 40 11.13 -8.02 -1.28
N LEU A 41 10.23 -7.98 -0.30
CA LEU A 41 9.18 -6.97 -0.24
C LEU A 41 9.76 -5.56 -0.16
N SER A 42 10.77 -5.33 0.70
CA SER A 42 11.46 -4.04 0.78
C SER A 42 12.13 -3.69 -0.55
N GLN A 43 12.89 -4.59 -1.16
CA GLN A 43 13.53 -4.32 -2.46
C GLN A 43 12.56 -3.92 -3.58
N ILE A 44 11.35 -4.48 -3.60
CA ILE A 44 10.32 -4.17 -4.62
C ILE A 44 9.58 -2.85 -4.31
N THR A 45 9.37 -2.55 -3.03
CA THR A 45 8.60 -1.38 -2.59
C THR A 45 9.47 -0.14 -2.36
N ASP A 46 10.74 -0.31 -2.02
CA ASP A 46 11.68 0.74 -1.66
C ASP A 46 11.95 1.73 -2.81
N PRO A 47 12.11 1.34 -4.10
CA PRO A 47 12.30 2.30 -5.18
C PRO A 47 11.13 3.27 -5.30
N TYR A 48 9.90 2.77 -5.17
CA TYR A 48 8.70 3.58 -5.17
C TYR A 48 8.64 4.46 -3.92
N LEU A 49 8.79 3.87 -2.74
CA LEU A 49 8.75 4.61 -1.47
C LEU A 49 9.84 5.68 -1.38
N ASN A 50 11.03 5.44 -1.91
CA ASN A 50 12.12 6.42 -1.90
C ASN A 50 11.81 7.67 -2.73
N ILE A 51 11.03 7.55 -3.81
CA ILE A 51 10.54 8.70 -4.58
C ILE A 51 9.58 9.54 -3.72
N PHE A 52 8.66 8.89 -3.01
CA PHE A 52 7.67 9.58 -2.18
C PHE A 52 8.20 10.03 -0.81
N ARG A 53 9.26 9.42 -0.29
CA ARG A 53 9.94 9.82 0.96
C ARG A 53 10.53 11.21 0.92
N SER A 54 10.83 11.72 -0.27
CA SER A 54 11.26 13.11 -0.48
C SER A 54 10.12 14.11 -0.20
N ILE A 55 8.87 13.69 -0.42
CA ILE A 55 7.67 14.52 -0.27
C ILE A 55 7.05 14.34 1.12
N ILE A 56 7.01 13.10 1.62
CA ILE A 56 6.43 12.76 2.91
C ILE A 56 7.48 11.97 3.70
N PRO A 57 8.29 12.65 4.54
CA PRO A 57 9.23 11.96 5.40
C PRO A 57 8.48 11.03 6.37
N PRO A 58 8.98 9.82 6.63
CA PRO A 58 8.36 8.89 7.56
C PRO A 58 8.38 9.48 8.98
N LEU A 59 7.20 9.81 9.52
CA LEU A 59 7.07 10.34 10.87
C LEU A 59 7.23 9.21 11.89
N GLY A 60 8.42 9.11 12.51
CA GLY A 60 8.63 8.28 13.70
C GLY A 60 8.58 6.76 13.49
N GLY A 61 8.80 6.26 12.27
CA GLY A 61 8.83 4.81 12.00
C GLY A 61 7.46 4.13 11.96
N ILE A 62 6.37 4.88 12.12
CA ILE A 62 4.99 4.41 11.98
C ILE A 62 4.37 5.13 10.78
N ASP A 63 4.14 4.39 9.69
CA ASP A 63 3.38 4.93 8.57
C ASP A 63 1.90 5.02 8.95
N PHE A 64 1.33 6.23 8.96
CA PHE A 64 -0.11 6.48 9.17
C PHE A 64 -0.99 6.16 7.94
N SER A 65 -0.36 5.71 6.86
CA SER A 65 -1.00 5.24 5.62
C SER A 65 -2.18 4.26 5.84
N PRO A 66 -2.15 3.30 6.80
CA PRO A 66 -3.25 2.35 6.99
C PRO A 66 -4.51 2.98 7.58
N MET A 67 -4.39 4.04 8.38
CA MET A 67 -5.57 4.77 8.84
C MET A 67 -6.26 5.44 7.66
N LEU A 68 -5.49 5.98 6.71
CA LEU A 68 -6.02 6.63 5.51
C LEU A 68 -6.58 5.60 4.51
N ALA A 69 -5.96 4.43 4.38
CA ALA A 69 -6.45 3.33 3.55
C ALA A 69 -7.76 2.73 4.10
N ILE A 70 -7.85 2.49 5.42
CA ILE A 70 -9.08 2.02 6.07
C ILE A 70 -10.17 3.08 5.97
N PHE A 71 -9.83 4.37 6.13
CA PHE A 71 -10.76 5.48 5.97
C PHE A 71 -11.29 5.60 4.53
N ALA A 72 -10.40 5.47 3.53
CA ALA A 72 -10.78 5.52 2.11
C ALA A 72 -11.70 4.35 1.70
N ILE A 73 -11.42 3.13 2.18
CA ILE A 73 -12.26 1.96 1.92
C ILE A 73 -13.62 2.09 2.63
N GLN A 74 -13.66 2.55 3.88
CA GLN A 74 -14.93 2.80 4.58
C GLN A 74 -15.76 3.89 3.92
N LEU A 75 -15.13 4.96 3.42
CA LEU A 75 -15.81 6.03 2.69
C LEU A 75 -16.42 5.49 1.39
N LEU A 76 -15.65 4.74 0.60
CA LEU A 76 -16.12 4.12 -0.63
C LEU A 76 -17.27 3.13 -0.37
N ALA A 77 -17.16 2.28 0.67
CA ALA A 77 -18.20 1.32 1.05
C ALA A 77 -19.50 2.02 1.49
N ARG A 78 -19.42 3.13 2.23
CA ARG A 78 -20.59 3.94 2.60
C ARG A 78 -21.22 4.62 1.39
N THR A 79 -20.43 5.23 0.51
CA THR A 79 -20.97 5.86 -0.71
C THR A 79 -21.61 4.87 -1.66
N LEU A 80 -21.12 3.63 -1.72
CA LEU A 80 -21.70 2.58 -2.57
C LEU A 80 -22.90 1.89 -1.93
N GLY A 81 -22.95 1.77 -0.60
CA GLY A 81 -24.09 1.23 0.14
C GLY A 81 -25.29 2.18 0.22
N GLU A 82 -25.07 3.48 0.05
CA GLU A 82 -26.13 4.50 0.00
C GLU A 82 -26.56 4.88 -1.43
N ILE A 83 -26.12 4.19 -2.48
CA ILE A 83 -26.74 4.31 -3.80
C ILE A 83 -27.94 3.34 -3.80
N PRO A 84 -29.20 3.83 -3.69
CA PRO A 84 -30.34 3.01 -4.05
C PRO A 84 -30.29 2.91 -5.57
N VAL A 85 -29.81 1.77 -6.08
CA VAL A 85 -29.91 1.43 -7.50
C VAL A 85 -31.36 1.15 -7.84
#